data_AF-A0A8C6KTU9-F1
#
_entry.id   AF-A0A8C6KTU9-F1
#
_cell.length_a   1.000
_cell.length_b   1.000
_cell.length_c   1.000
_cell.angle_alpha   90.00
_cell.angle_beta   90.00
_cell.angle_gamma   90.00
#
_symmetry.space_group_name_H-M   'P 1'
#
loop_
_entity.id
_entity.type
_entity.pdbx_description
1 polymer ?
#
loop_
_entity_poly.entity_id
_entity_poly.type
_entity_poly.pdbx_seq_one_letter_code
_entity_poly.pdbx_strand_id
1 'polypeptide(L)'
;YGKITLLLWLPSKLGVVYTEGGMVTGKSISLGLFRRMDVFKGIPFAGIPGRFEKPQRHPGWDGILKATEYRNRCLQLNLLMNDVRGNEDCLYLNIWVPHGSKVSTNLPVMVWIYGGAFLLGGSMGANFLDNYLYSGQEIADRGNVIVVTFGYRVGTLGFLSTGDSSLPGNYGLWDQHAAIAWVHRNIRSFGGDPDNITVFGESAGGASVSLQTLSPHNKGLFKRAISQSGVALCPWAINKNPRKFAEEVAVKVGCPTDASMGACLKMTDPVHLTKAGVLNLTASPDSPLVYNLILSPVVDGDFLPDEPHNLFHNTAAIDYLAGVNDMDGHIFTGFDVASVNSHLVDTPTEDVKRLLAALTKDKGTLGSENAYSTYTYEWGSKPSREAVKKTVVDIETDYIFLIPTQATLYLHAANATSGRTYSYIFSEPNRLGDVSRYMIAYWTNFAKTGDPNKGGLSVPVSWPAFTSTGHQFLEINSKMDKGYVGQKLRMRFVNFWTSVLPNLPTVHAAAQAGRPRLPSPQPLGPAPPGESQGVPWPGERHSPSTVSWVYL
;
A
#
# COMPACT_ATOMS: atom_id res chain seq x y z
N TYR A 1 -42.34 44.93 30.39
CA TYR A 1 -41.45 43.75 30.33
C TYR A 1 -41.70 43.00 29.03
N GLY A 2 -40.94 43.33 27.99
CA GLY A 2 -41.07 42.73 26.66
C GLY A 2 -40.51 41.30 26.65
N LYS A 3 -41.29 40.35 26.15
CA LYS A 3 -40.85 38.99 25.86
C LYS A 3 -39.79 39.04 24.76
N ILE A 4 -38.52 38.84 25.13
CA ILE A 4 -37.47 38.50 24.18
C ILE A 4 -37.74 37.06 23.74
N THR A 5 -38.34 36.91 22.56
CA THR A 5 -38.40 35.62 21.88
C THR A 5 -36.98 35.30 21.41
N LEU A 6 -36.28 34.44 22.15
CA LEU A 6 -35.02 33.88 21.70
C LEU A 6 -35.33 33.00 20.47
N LEU A 7 -35.15 33.54 19.26
CA LEU A 7 -35.10 32.75 18.04
C LEU A 7 -33.87 31.84 18.15
N LEU A 8 -34.07 30.66 18.74
CA LEU A 8 -33.11 29.56 18.68
C LEU A 8 -32.99 29.17 17.20
N TRP A 9 -31.98 29.71 16.53
CA TRP A 9 -31.59 29.27 15.20
C TRP A 9 -31.30 27.77 15.27
N LEU A 10 -32.22 26.96 14.72
CA LEU A 10 -32.00 25.53 14.56
C LEU A 10 -30.74 25.36 13.70
N PRO A 11 -29.72 24.64 14.18
CA PRO A 11 -28.47 24.56 13.45
C PRO A 11 -28.64 23.84 12.12
N SER A 12 -27.91 24.32 11.12
CA SER A 12 -28.04 23.93 9.71
C SER A 12 -27.64 22.46 9.46
N LYS A 13 -28.36 21.80 8.54
CA LYS A 13 -28.11 20.43 8.05
C LYS A 13 -28.40 20.37 6.54
N LEU A 14 -27.74 19.48 5.82
CA LEU A 14 -27.95 19.23 4.39
C LEU A 14 -29.35 18.65 4.10
N GLY A 15 -29.82 17.71 4.93
CA GLY A 15 -31.06 16.98 4.66
C GLY A 15 -30.87 15.94 3.55
N VAL A 16 -31.62 16.07 2.45
CA VAL A 16 -31.53 15.18 1.29
C VAL A 16 -30.50 15.74 0.31
N VAL A 17 -29.52 14.92 -0.08
CA VAL A 17 -28.43 15.28 -0.99
C VAL A 17 -28.61 14.56 -2.32
N TYR A 18 -28.41 15.26 -3.43
CA TYR A 18 -28.46 14.68 -4.78
C TYR A 18 -27.08 14.20 -5.23
N THR A 19 -27.02 12.94 -5.69
CA THR A 19 -25.83 12.30 -6.26
C THR A 19 -26.14 11.80 -7.67
N GLU A 20 -25.12 11.42 -8.44
CA GLU A 20 -25.28 10.84 -9.78
C GLU A 20 -26.15 9.58 -9.81
N GLY A 21 -26.25 8.85 -8.69
CA GLY A 21 -27.08 7.63 -8.58
C GLY A 21 -28.49 7.87 -8.04
N GLY A 22 -28.80 9.09 -7.57
CA GLY A 22 -30.07 9.41 -6.93
C GLY A 22 -29.93 10.18 -5.63
N MET A 23 -31.06 10.37 -4.93
CA MET A 23 -31.11 11.11 -3.66
C MET A 23 -30.65 10.24 -2.49
N VAL A 24 -29.89 10.83 -1.56
CA VAL A 24 -29.45 10.19 -0.31
C VAL A 24 -29.83 11.03 0.91
N THR A 25 -30.13 10.37 2.03
CA THR A 25 -30.27 11.02 3.34
C THR A 25 -29.39 10.32 4.38
N GLY A 26 -28.73 11.11 5.22
CA GLY A 26 -27.89 10.62 6.31
C GLY A 26 -28.51 10.86 7.70
N LYS A 27 -27.68 10.76 8.74
CA LYS A 27 -27.99 11.17 10.12
C LYS A 27 -27.33 12.51 10.41
N SER A 28 -27.98 13.35 11.21
CA SER A 28 -27.42 14.63 11.67
C SER A 28 -27.16 14.59 13.17
N ILE A 29 -25.90 14.63 13.58
CA ILE A 29 -25.49 14.59 14.99
C ILE A 29 -25.12 15.99 15.51
N SER A 30 -25.35 16.24 16.80
CA SER A 30 -24.96 17.49 17.46
C SER A 30 -23.52 17.39 17.97
N LEU A 31 -22.70 18.42 17.74
CA LEU A 31 -21.31 18.51 18.22
C LEU A 31 -21.14 19.59 19.30
N GLY A 32 -22.26 20.11 19.83
CA GLY A 32 -22.29 21.22 20.78
C GLY A 32 -23.02 22.45 20.22
N LEU A 33 -22.83 23.59 20.88
CA LEU A 33 -23.56 24.81 20.55
C LEU A 33 -23.25 25.25 19.10
N PHE A 34 -24.29 25.40 18.28
CA PHE A 34 -24.22 25.82 16.87
C PHE A 34 -23.33 24.97 15.95
N ARG A 35 -22.94 23.75 16.35
CA ARG A 35 -22.17 22.82 15.51
C ARG A 35 -22.93 21.52 15.32
N ARG A 36 -22.97 21.05 14.08
CA ARG A 36 -23.55 19.76 13.70
C ARG A 36 -22.63 19.03 12.75
N MET A 37 -22.90 17.74 12.58
CA MET A 37 -22.28 16.95 11.53
C MET A 37 -23.32 16.09 10.86
N ASP A 38 -23.35 16.13 9.54
CA ASP A 38 -24.11 15.18 8.74
C ASP A 38 -23.22 13.98 8.39
N VAL A 39 -23.76 12.80 8.66
CA VAL A 39 -23.06 11.52 8.54
C VAL A 39 -23.85 10.62 7.62
N PHE A 40 -23.23 10.22 6.53
CA PHE A 40 -23.77 9.30 5.55
C PHE A 40 -22.95 8.02 5.60
N LYS A 41 -23.59 6.86 5.73
CA LYS A 41 -22.92 5.56 5.75
C LYS A 41 -23.62 4.63 4.77
N GLY A 42 -22.85 3.99 3.90
CA GLY A 42 -23.38 3.01 2.96
C GLY A 42 -23.92 3.56 1.64
N ILE A 43 -23.32 4.62 1.08
CA ILE A 43 -23.66 5.10 -0.28
C ILE A 43 -22.91 4.22 -1.30
N PRO A 44 -23.58 3.56 -2.27
CA PRO A 44 -22.89 2.79 -3.29
C PRO A 44 -22.19 3.72 -4.28
N PHE A 45 -20.90 3.49 -4.53
CA PHE A 45 -20.13 4.27 -5.51
C PHE A 45 -19.92 3.52 -6.83
N ALA A 46 -20.17 2.22 -6.83
CA ALA A 46 -20.09 1.34 -7.99
C ALA A 46 -21.20 0.27 -7.89
N GLY A 47 -21.56 -0.32 -9.03
CA GLY A 47 -22.38 -1.54 -9.07
C GLY A 47 -21.58 -2.74 -8.58
N ILE A 48 -22.27 -3.84 -8.28
CA ILE A 48 -21.62 -5.11 -7.91
C ILE A 48 -20.82 -5.59 -9.13
N PRO A 49 -19.47 -5.63 -9.06
CA PRO A 49 -18.68 -6.02 -10.21
C PRO A 49 -18.84 -7.52 -10.48
N GLY A 50 -18.69 -7.90 -11.76
CA GLY A 50 -18.41 -9.30 -12.08
C GLY A 50 -17.12 -9.76 -11.38
N ARG A 51 -17.02 -11.06 -11.11
CA ARG A 51 -15.82 -11.63 -10.48
C ARG A 51 -14.60 -11.38 -11.36
N PHE A 52 -13.55 -10.80 -10.79
CA PHE A 52 -12.35 -10.40 -11.51
C PHE A 52 -12.61 -9.46 -12.70
N GLU A 53 -13.64 -8.62 -12.58
CA GLU A 53 -13.92 -7.55 -13.53
C GLU A 53 -13.71 -6.18 -12.88
N LYS A 54 -13.44 -5.16 -13.70
CA LYS A 54 -13.37 -3.76 -13.25
C LYS A 54 -14.74 -3.31 -12.71
N PRO A 55 -14.77 -2.47 -11.66
CA PRO A 55 -16.01 -1.88 -11.17
C PRO A 55 -16.67 -1.02 -12.24
N GLN A 56 -18.00 -1.04 -12.26
CA GLN A 56 -18.81 -0.19 -13.13
C GLN A 56 -19.61 0.79 -12.28
N ARG A 57 -20.04 1.90 -12.87
CA ARG A 57 -20.91 2.86 -12.17
C ARG A 57 -22.18 2.16 -11.68
N HIS A 58 -22.67 2.56 -10.51
CA HIS A 58 -23.93 2.06 -9.99
C HIS A 58 -25.09 2.51 -10.93
N PRO A 59 -26.07 1.64 -11.24
CA PRO A 59 -27.19 1.98 -12.15
C PRO A 59 -28.14 3.06 -11.60
N GLY A 60 -27.93 3.48 -10.36
CA GLY A 60 -28.80 4.38 -9.60
C GLY A 60 -29.88 3.64 -8.80
N TRP A 61 -30.75 4.40 -8.13
CA TRP A 61 -31.87 3.88 -7.37
C TRP A 61 -33.05 4.86 -7.42
N ASP A 62 -34.26 4.34 -7.26
CA ASP A 62 -35.47 5.16 -7.12
C ASP A 62 -35.62 5.69 -5.69
N GLY A 63 -36.25 6.87 -5.59
CA GLY A 63 -36.56 7.49 -4.29
C GLY A 63 -35.32 8.00 -3.54
N ILE A 64 -35.36 7.91 -2.21
CA ILE A 64 -34.31 8.42 -1.31
C ILE A 64 -33.64 7.26 -0.59
N LEU A 65 -32.35 7.03 -0.86
CA LEU A 65 -31.54 6.05 -0.16
C LEU A 65 -31.23 6.52 1.27
N LYS A 66 -31.57 5.70 2.26
CA LYS A 66 -31.22 5.94 3.67
C LYS A 66 -29.81 5.44 3.98
N ALA A 67 -28.84 6.34 3.90
CA ALA A 67 -27.43 6.07 4.15
C ALA A 67 -27.09 6.26 5.64
N THR A 68 -27.62 5.40 6.51
CA THR A 68 -27.53 5.58 7.98
C THR A 68 -26.70 4.54 8.73
N GLU A 69 -26.20 3.52 8.03
CA GLU A 69 -25.49 2.37 8.58
C GLU A 69 -24.36 1.94 7.66
N TYR A 70 -23.30 1.37 8.23
CA TYR A 70 -22.23 0.80 7.42
C TYR A 70 -22.76 -0.40 6.63
N ARG A 71 -22.27 -0.55 5.40
CA ARG A 71 -22.52 -1.73 4.58
C ARG A 71 -21.46 -2.79 4.80
N ASN A 72 -21.70 -3.97 4.25
CA ASN A 72 -20.77 -5.09 4.34
C ASN A 72 -19.40 -4.72 3.76
N ARG A 73 -18.35 -5.21 4.40
CA ARG A 73 -16.99 -5.23 3.81
C ARG A 73 -16.94 -6.26 2.69
N CYS A 74 -15.95 -6.14 1.81
CA CYS A 74 -15.72 -7.12 0.76
C CYS A 74 -15.34 -8.48 1.34
N LEU A 75 -15.69 -9.55 0.63
CA LEU A 75 -15.32 -10.92 0.99
C LEU A 75 -13.82 -11.03 1.28
N GLN A 76 -13.49 -11.55 2.45
CA GLN A 76 -12.13 -11.68 2.95
C GLN A 76 -12.07 -12.75 4.05
N LEU A 77 -10.86 -13.19 4.38
CA LEU A 77 -10.63 -14.03 5.54
C LEU A 77 -10.75 -13.23 6.84
N ASN A 78 -11.16 -13.87 7.93
CA ASN A 78 -11.02 -13.32 9.27
C ASN A 78 -9.54 -13.28 9.69
N LEU A 79 -9.23 -12.67 10.85
CA LEU A 79 -7.86 -12.52 11.35
C LEU A 79 -7.16 -13.87 11.60
N LEU A 80 -7.91 -14.92 11.94
CA LEU A 80 -7.38 -16.27 12.15
C LEU A 80 -7.22 -17.07 10.85
N MET A 81 -7.59 -16.49 9.70
CA MET A 81 -7.55 -17.11 8.38
C MET A 81 -8.31 -18.44 8.26
N ASN A 82 -9.31 -18.67 9.11
CA ASN A 82 -10.06 -19.94 9.17
C ASN A 82 -11.53 -19.81 8.73
N ASP A 83 -12.03 -18.59 8.55
CA ASP A 83 -13.41 -18.32 8.16
C ASP A 83 -13.48 -17.11 7.20
N VAL A 84 -14.52 -17.07 6.38
CA VAL A 84 -14.75 -16.00 5.39
C VAL A 84 -15.84 -15.07 5.88
N ARG A 85 -15.61 -13.76 5.75
CA ARG A 85 -16.52 -12.69 6.16
C ARG A 85 -16.70 -11.68 5.05
N GLY A 86 -17.81 -10.95 5.06
CA GLY A 86 -18.12 -9.92 4.06
C GLY A 86 -19.08 -10.40 2.98
N ASN A 87 -19.18 -9.62 1.90
CA ASN A 87 -20.07 -9.87 0.77
C ASN A 87 -19.41 -9.38 -0.54
N GLU A 88 -19.83 -9.89 -1.71
CA GLU A 88 -19.40 -9.33 -3.01
C GLU A 88 -20.03 -7.95 -3.26
N ASP A 89 -21.22 -7.70 -2.71
CA ASP A 89 -21.84 -6.37 -2.64
C ASP A 89 -21.21 -5.55 -1.49
N CYS A 90 -20.11 -4.88 -1.79
CA CYS A 90 -19.29 -4.18 -0.79
C CYS A 90 -18.74 -2.80 -1.21
N LEU A 91 -19.03 -2.35 -2.43
CA LEU A 91 -18.48 -1.10 -2.99
C LEU A 91 -19.29 0.13 -2.54
N TYR A 92 -19.17 0.41 -1.25
CA TYR A 92 -19.86 1.51 -0.56
C TYR A 92 -18.88 2.47 0.12
N LEU A 93 -19.30 3.73 0.25
CA LEU A 93 -18.58 4.77 0.96
C LEU A 93 -19.40 5.44 2.06
N ASN A 94 -18.70 6.15 2.93
CA ASN A 94 -19.21 6.85 4.10
C ASN A 94 -18.63 8.27 4.11
N ILE A 95 -19.41 9.26 4.53
CA ILE A 95 -19.06 10.68 4.46
C ILE A 95 -19.41 11.36 5.79
N TRP A 96 -18.49 12.16 6.33
CA TRP A 96 -18.70 13.04 7.48
C TRP A 96 -18.53 14.49 7.04
N VAL A 97 -19.58 15.29 7.22
CA VAL A 97 -19.62 16.70 6.83
C VAL A 97 -19.84 17.57 8.07
N PRO A 98 -18.83 18.33 8.52
CA PRO A 98 -18.98 19.24 9.65
C PRO A 98 -19.74 20.50 9.22
N HIS A 99 -20.60 21.03 10.09
CA HIS A 99 -21.37 22.26 9.89
C HIS A 99 -21.27 23.18 11.10
N GLY A 100 -21.20 24.49 10.82
CA GLY A 100 -21.37 25.54 11.82
C GLY A 100 -22.81 26.02 11.88
N SER A 101 -22.99 27.33 12.07
CA SER A 101 -24.31 27.97 12.02
C SER A 101 -24.97 27.88 10.64
N LYS A 102 -24.17 27.78 9.58
CA LYS A 102 -24.60 27.59 8.18
C LYS A 102 -24.11 26.23 7.66
N VAL A 103 -24.79 25.72 6.64
CA VAL A 103 -24.31 24.55 5.87
C VAL A 103 -22.96 24.88 5.26
N SER A 104 -22.02 23.94 5.37
CA SER A 104 -20.66 24.10 4.87
C SER A 104 -20.61 24.01 3.35
N THR A 105 -19.70 24.75 2.75
CA THR A 105 -19.47 24.76 1.30
C THR A 105 -17.98 24.87 1.02
N ASN A 106 -17.53 24.32 -0.12
CA ASN A 106 -16.15 24.30 -0.58
C ASN A 106 -15.13 23.82 0.49
N LEU A 107 -15.51 22.83 1.30
CA LEU A 107 -14.59 22.23 2.27
C LEU A 107 -13.55 21.35 1.56
N PRO A 108 -12.30 21.32 2.04
CA PRO A 108 -11.35 20.29 1.63
C PRO A 108 -11.89 18.89 1.93
N VAL A 109 -11.51 17.92 1.10
CA VAL A 109 -12.02 16.55 1.17
C VAL A 109 -10.86 15.59 1.40
N MET A 110 -10.91 14.81 2.47
CA MET A 110 -9.93 13.78 2.79
C MET A 110 -10.52 12.40 2.57
N VAL A 111 -9.93 11.62 1.67
CA VAL A 111 -10.42 10.29 1.25
C VAL A 111 -9.48 9.22 1.80
N TRP A 112 -9.98 8.46 2.78
CA TRP A 112 -9.23 7.41 3.47
C TRP A 112 -9.24 6.09 2.71
N ILE A 113 -8.05 5.54 2.48
CA ILE A 113 -7.82 4.18 1.98
C ILE A 113 -7.25 3.33 3.12
N TYR A 114 -7.98 2.31 3.56
CA TYR A 114 -7.55 1.46 4.66
C TYR A 114 -6.46 0.46 4.25
N GLY A 115 -5.60 0.11 5.21
CA GLY A 115 -4.63 -0.99 5.11
C GLY A 115 -5.18 -2.36 5.55
N GLY A 116 -4.29 -3.35 5.55
CA GLY A 116 -4.60 -4.75 5.86
C GLY A 116 -3.90 -5.73 4.91
N ALA A 117 -2.64 -5.43 4.55
CA ALA A 117 -1.79 -6.23 3.65
C ALA A 117 -2.43 -6.56 2.29
N PHE A 118 -3.39 -5.76 1.82
CA PHE A 118 -4.25 -6.04 0.65
C PHE A 118 -5.16 -7.27 0.78
N LEU A 119 -5.23 -7.92 1.94
CA LEU A 119 -5.94 -9.19 2.17
C LEU A 119 -7.26 -9.02 2.92
N LEU A 120 -7.30 -8.05 3.81
CA LEU A 120 -8.41 -7.82 4.73
C LEU A 120 -8.56 -6.33 5.03
N GLY A 121 -9.67 -5.96 5.66
CA GLY A 121 -9.97 -4.59 6.05
C GLY A 121 -11.40 -4.18 5.74
N GLY A 122 -11.74 -2.93 6.03
CA GLY A 122 -13.05 -2.39 5.73
C GLY A 122 -13.13 -0.90 6.04
N SER A 123 -14.06 -0.21 5.38
CA SER A 123 -14.21 1.25 5.43
C SER A 123 -14.49 1.82 6.82
N MET A 124 -14.98 0.99 7.75
CA MET A 124 -15.24 1.34 9.15
C MET A 124 -14.06 1.04 10.09
N GLY A 125 -13.12 0.17 9.69
CA GLY A 125 -12.06 -0.32 10.58
C GLY A 125 -12.55 -1.28 11.65
N ALA A 126 -11.68 -1.58 12.62
CA ALA A 126 -12.03 -2.38 13.80
C ALA A 126 -12.99 -1.60 14.72
N ASN A 127 -13.89 -2.30 15.42
CA ASN A 127 -14.80 -1.71 16.39
C ASN A 127 -14.35 -2.07 17.82
N PHE A 128 -14.26 -1.07 18.70
CA PHE A 128 -14.03 -1.26 20.12
C PHE A 128 -14.97 -0.34 20.92
N LEU A 129 -15.84 -0.92 21.76
CA LEU A 129 -16.85 -0.18 22.55
C LEU A 129 -17.71 0.79 21.69
N ASP A 130 -18.23 0.30 20.57
CA ASP A 130 -18.98 1.07 19.56
C ASP A 130 -18.22 2.25 18.94
N ASN A 131 -16.89 2.25 19.08
CA ASN A 131 -16.00 3.18 18.41
C ASN A 131 -15.25 2.48 17.26
N TYR A 132 -15.60 2.88 16.05
CA TYR A 132 -14.98 2.40 14.83
C TYR A 132 -13.68 3.16 14.55
N LEU A 133 -12.59 2.43 14.36
CA LEU A 133 -11.23 2.96 14.18
C LEU A 133 -11.14 4.04 13.08
N TYR A 134 -11.90 3.87 11.99
CA TYR A 134 -11.90 4.81 10.85
C TYR A 134 -13.13 5.72 10.82
N SER A 135 -13.78 5.95 11.97
CA SER A 135 -14.80 7.00 12.06
C SER A 135 -14.18 8.37 11.72
N GLY A 136 -14.65 9.01 10.65
CA GLY A 136 -14.13 10.30 10.20
C GLY A 136 -14.48 11.48 11.10
N GLN A 137 -15.25 11.27 12.17
CA GLN A 137 -15.84 12.34 12.98
C GLN A 137 -14.80 13.28 13.62
N GLU A 138 -13.75 12.74 14.25
CA GLU A 138 -12.76 13.59 14.95
C GLU A 138 -11.92 14.42 13.97
N ILE A 139 -11.52 13.82 12.85
CA ILE A 139 -10.76 14.53 11.80
C ILE A 139 -11.63 15.60 11.15
N ALA A 140 -12.88 15.27 10.82
CA ALA A 140 -13.82 16.19 10.19
C ALA A 140 -14.16 17.38 11.12
N ASP A 141 -14.50 17.12 12.38
CA ASP A 141 -14.89 18.18 13.33
C ASP A 141 -13.71 19.11 13.63
N ARG A 142 -12.58 18.56 14.09
CA ARG A 142 -11.43 19.36 14.51
C ARG A 142 -10.76 20.06 13.32
N GLY A 143 -10.66 19.35 12.20
CA GLY A 143 -10.03 19.83 10.98
C GLY A 143 -10.88 20.80 10.17
N ASN A 144 -12.21 20.82 10.38
CA ASN A 144 -13.16 21.46 9.48
C ASN A 144 -12.92 21.05 8.01
N VAL A 145 -12.96 19.73 7.78
CA VAL A 145 -12.80 19.08 6.47
C VAL A 145 -13.89 18.02 6.30
N ILE A 146 -14.18 17.63 5.07
CA ILE A 146 -14.98 16.44 4.81
C ILE A 146 -14.07 15.22 4.86
N VAL A 147 -14.52 14.15 5.53
CA VAL A 147 -13.83 12.86 5.52
C VAL A 147 -14.69 11.84 4.81
N VAL A 148 -14.06 11.08 3.90
CA VAL A 148 -14.67 9.97 3.17
C VAL A 148 -13.91 8.69 3.48
N THR A 149 -14.61 7.61 3.79
CA THR A 149 -14.03 6.25 3.84
C THR A 149 -14.80 5.34 2.91
N PHE A 150 -14.16 4.34 2.30
CA PHE A 150 -14.83 3.47 1.32
C PHE A 150 -14.30 2.04 1.34
N GLY A 151 -15.11 1.08 0.88
CA GLY A 151 -14.76 -0.34 0.73
C GLY A 151 -14.11 -0.63 -0.62
N TYR A 152 -13.12 -1.53 -0.66
CA TYR A 152 -12.53 -2.03 -1.91
C TYR A 152 -12.25 -3.54 -1.80
N ARG A 153 -12.25 -4.26 -2.92
CA ARG A 153 -11.95 -5.71 -2.93
C ARG A 153 -10.53 -5.97 -2.47
N VAL A 154 -10.37 -7.01 -1.66
CA VAL A 154 -9.11 -7.46 -1.05
C VAL A 154 -8.89 -8.95 -1.30
N GLY A 155 -7.71 -9.46 -0.96
CA GLY A 155 -7.34 -10.86 -1.08
C GLY A 155 -7.40 -11.35 -2.52
N THR A 156 -7.78 -12.62 -2.68
CA THR A 156 -7.93 -13.25 -3.99
C THR A 156 -8.82 -12.42 -4.92
N LEU A 157 -9.98 -11.99 -4.44
CA LEU A 157 -10.96 -11.27 -5.27
C LEU A 157 -10.52 -9.85 -5.66
N GLY A 158 -9.58 -9.25 -4.92
CA GLY A 158 -9.04 -7.93 -5.20
C GLY A 158 -7.81 -7.93 -6.10
N PHE A 159 -6.95 -8.96 -5.99
CA PHE A 159 -5.58 -8.88 -6.53
C PHE A 159 -5.06 -10.13 -7.23
N LEU A 160 -5.85 -11.21 -7.34
CA LEU A 160 -5.41 -12.38 -8.11
C LEU A 160 -5.17 -12.00 -9.58
N SER A 161 -4.00 -12.36 -10.11
CA SER A 161 -3.61 -12.04 -11.47
C SER A 161 -2.87 -13.22 -12.12
N THR A 162 -3.08 -13.40 -13.42
CA THR A 162 -2.31 -14.33 -14.25
C THR A 162 -1.08 -13.68 -14.87
N GLY A 163 -0.91 -12.36 -14.71
CA GLY A 163 0.14 -11.60 -15.39
C GLY A 163 -0.13 -11.40 -16.89
N ASP A 164 -1.35 -11.68 -17.35
CA ASP A 164 -1.77 -11.53 -18.74
C ASP A 164 -3.22 -11.00 -18.81
N SER A 165 -3.76 -10.84 -20.03
CA SER A 165 -5.08 -10.27 -20.25
C SER A 165 -6.25 -11.14 -19.74
N SER A 166 -6.03 -12.41 -19.37
CA SER A 166 -7.11 -13.28 -18.91
C SER A 166 -7.61 -12.92 -17.51
N LEU A 167 -6.69 -12.58 -16.61
CA LEU A 167 -6.92 -12.00 -15.29
C LEU A 167 -5.83 -10.96 -15.01
N PRO A 168 -5.97 -9.72 -15.48
CA PRO A 168 -4.94 -8.69 -15.33
C PRO A 168 -4.59 -8.38 -13.87
N GLY A 169 -5.54 -8.50 -12.95
CA GLY A 169 -5.38 -8.13 -11.54
C GLY A 169 -5.81 -6.70 -11.24
N ASN A 170 -5.29 -6.16 -10.14
CA ASN A 170 -5.51 -4.77 -9.70
C ASN A 170 -6.99 -4.36 -9.48
N TYR A 171 -7.92 -5.31 -9.34
CA TYR A 171 -9.35 -5.00 -9.18
C TYR A 171 -9.63 -4.13 -7.95
N GLY A 172 -8.92 -4.37 -6.84
CA GLY A 172 -8.99 -3.53 -5.65
C GLY A 172 -8.49 -2.09 -5.88
N LEU A 173 -7.48 -1.89 -6.74
CA LEU A 173 -7.03 -0.54 -7.12
C LEU A 173 -8.05 0.16 -8.02
N TRP A 174 -8.71 -0.58 -8.92
CA TRP A 174 -9.80 -0.06 -9.72
C TRP A 174 -11.02 0.34 -8.87
N ASP A 175 -11.33 -0.40 -7.81
CA ASP A 175 -12.38 -0.05 -6.85
C ASP A 175 -12.05 1.25 -6.12
N GLN A 176 -10.79 1.41 -5.68
CA GLN A 176 -10.31 2.65 -5.07
C GLN A 176 -10.40 3.84 -6.04
N HIS A 177 -9.98 3.66 -7.30
CA HIS A 177 -10.13 4.66 -8.34
C HIS A 177 -11.60 5.04 -8.56
N ALA A 178 -12.50 4.06 -8.62
CA ALA A 178 -13.94 4.31 -8.78
C ALA A 178 -14.52 5.13 -7.62
N ALA A 179 -14.11 4.86 -6.38
CA ALA A 179 -14.50 5.65 -5.22
C ALA A 179 -13.97 7.09 -5.28
N ILE A 180 -12.68 7.28 -5.61
CA ILE A 180 -12.06 8.61 -5.77
C ILE A 180 -12.77 9.40 -6.86
N ALA A 181 -13.02 8.76 -8.01
CA ALA A 181 -13.73 9.38 -9.13
C ALA A 181 -15.19 9.73 -8.77
N TRP A 182 -15.87 8.89 -7.99
CA TRP A 182 -17.21 9.20 -7.47
C TRP A 182 -17.17 10.42 -6.56
N VAL A 183 -16.20 10.50 -5.64
CA VAL A 183 -16.05 11.65 -4.74
C VAL A 183 -15.84 12.92 -5.57
N HIS A 184 -14.93 12.90 -6.54
CA HIS A 184 -14.69 14.04 -7.44
C HIS A 184 -15.98 14.53 -8.13
N ARG A 185 -16.84 13.61 -8.60
CA ARG A 185 -18.09 13.98 -9.28
C ARG A 185 -19.19 14.48 -8.34
N ASN A 186 -19.25 13.98 -7.11
CA ASN A 186 -20.44 14.14 -6.25
C ASN A 186 -20.22 15.02 -5.01
N ILE A 187 -18.98 15.22 -4.56
CA ILE A 187 -18.72 15.79 -3.23
C ILE A 187 -19.16 17.25 -3.10
N ARG A 188 -19.30 17.97 -4.22
CA ARG A 188 -19.86 19.33 -4.26
C ARG A 188 -21.25 19.39 -3.66
N SER A 189 -22.09 18.39 -3.90
CA SER A 189 -23.44 18.29 -3.32
C SER A 189 -23.43 18.12 -1.79
N PHE A 190 -22.33 17.65 -1.22
CA PHE A 190 -22.12 17.50 0.22
C PHE A 190 -21.41 18.71 0.84
N GLY A 191 -21.12 19.76 0.05
CA GLY A 191 -20.40 20.95 0.50
C GLY A 191 -18.87 20.83 0.41
N GLY A 192 -18.34 19.81 -0.27
CA GLY A 192 -16.91 19.65 -0.53
C GLY A 192 -16.45 20.39 -1.79
N ASP A 193 -15.16 20.66 -1.85
CA ASP A 193 -14.49 21.17 -3.04
C ASP A 193 -13.86 20.00 -3.83
N PRO A 194 -14.38 19.65 -5.03
CA PRO A 194 -13.85 18.56 -5.82
C PRO A 194 -12.42 18.80 -6.33
N ASP A 195 -11.98 20.06 -6.41
CA ASP A 195 -10.62 20.43 -6.83
C ASP A 195 -9.62 20.38 -5.66
N ASN A 196 -10.09 20.08 -4.44
CA ASN A 196 -9.33 20.09 -3.21
C ASN A 196 -9.40 18.75 -2.45
N ILE A 197 -9.28 17.65 -3.19
CA ILE A 197 -9.27 16.29 -2.66
C ILE A 197 -7.84 15.90 -2.23
N THR A 198 -7.74 15.28 -1.05
CA THR A 198 -6.53 14.67 -0.50
C THR A 198 -6.80 13.19 -0.25
N VAL A 199 -6.07 12.29 -0.91
CA VAL A 199 -6.12 10.85 -0.61
C VAL A 199 -5.13 10.53 0.50
N PHE A 200 -5.52 9.73 1.50
CA PHE A 200 -4.63 9.34 2.59
C PHE A 200 -4.89 7.91 3.06
N GLY A 201 -3.85 7.24 3.55
CA GLY A 201 -3.94 5.81 3.88
C GLY A 201 -2.73 5.31 4.66
N GLU A 202 -2.91 4.16 5.32
CA GLU A 202 -1.86 3.51 6.12
C GLU A 202 -1.59 2.08 5.64
N SER A 203 -0.34 1.61 5.76
CA SER A 203 0.11 0.29 5.33
C SER A 203 -0.25 0.05 3.85
N ALA A 204 -0.96 -1.04 3.52
CA ALA A 204 -1.47 -1.29 2.17
C ALA A 204 -2.34 -0.15 1.61
N GLY A 205 -3.00 0.63 2.48
CA GLY A 205 -3.69 1.86 2.12
C GLY A 205 -2.72 3.00 1.79
N GLY A 206 -1.59 3.11 2.48
CA GLY A 206 -0.52 4.05 2.15
C GLY A 206 0.17 3.71 0.82
N ALA A 207 0.45 2.42 0.60
CA ALA A 207 0.93 1.92 -0.68
C ALA A 207 -0.10 2.17 -1.78
N SER A 208 -1.39 1.93 -1.51
CA SER A 208 -2.48 2.27 -2.41
C SER A 208 -2.51 3.75 -2.76
N VAL A 209 -2.39 4.67 -1.78
CA VAL A 209 -2.30 6.11 -2.05
C VAL A 209 -1.17 6.42 -3.03
N SER A 210 0.02 5.86 -2.80
CA SER A 210 1.17 6.01 -3.69
C SER A 210 0.90 5.42 -5.08
N LEU A 211 0.20 4.29 -5.20
CA LEU A 211 -0.13 3.69 -6.50
C LEU A 211 -1.21 4.50 -7.24
N GLN A 212 -2.18 5.06 -6.52
CA GLN A 212 -3.19 5.94 -7.09
C GLN A 212 -2.55 7.23 -7.64
N THR A 213 -1.52 7.79 -7.00
CA THR A 213 -0.83 8.99 -7.51
C THR A 213 0.01 8.71 -8.76
N LEU A 214 0.55 7.48 -8.88
CA LEU A 214 1.37 7.06 -10.01
C LEU A 214 0.53 6.64 -11.22
N SER A 215 -0.72 6.23 -11.02
CA SER A 215 -1.60 5.79 -12.11
C SER A 215 -2.07 6.97 -12.99
N PRO A 216 -1.95 6.88 -14.32
CA PRO A 216 -2.40 7.94 -15.22
C PRO A 216 -3.93 8.14 -15.20
N HIS A 217 -4.70 7.13 -14.76
CA HIS A 217 -6.17 7.18 -14.67
C HIS A 217 -6.67 8.20 -13.63
N ASN A 218 -5.82 8.63 -12.71
CA ASN A 218 -6.18 9.60 -11.67
C ASN A 218 -5.79 11.04 -11.98
N LYS A 219 -5.32 11.32 -13.20
CA LYS A 219 -4.93 12.67 -13.60
C LYS A 219 -6.07 13.66 -13.37
N GLY A 220 -5.83 14.62 -12.46
CA GLY A 220 -6.78 15.68 -12.14
C GLY A 220 -7.89 15.31 -11.15
N LEU A 221 -7.91 14.08 -10.59
CA LEU A 221 -8.97 13.67 -9.65
C LEU A 221 -8.72 14.09 -8.21
N PHE A 222 -7.47 14.34 -7.83
CA PHE A 222 -7.13 14.82 -6.50
C PHE A 222 -5.87 15.68 -6.52
N LYS A 223 -5.73 16.51 -5.49
CA LYS A 223 -4.68 17.53 -5.41
C LYS A 223 -3.50 17.09 -4.55
N ARG A 224 -3.74 16.23 -3.55
CA ARG A 224 -2.73 15.86 -2.55
C ARG A 224 -2.83 14.41 -2.13
N ALA A 225 -1.73 13.91 -1.56
CA ALA A 225 -1.62 12.54 -1.09
C ALA A 225 -0.88 12.46 0.25
N ILE A 226 -1.26 11.50 1.10
CA ILE A 226 -0.57 11.17 2.34
C ILE A 226 -0.39 9.65 2.48
N SER A 227 0.85 9.18 2.49
CA SER A 227 1.21 7.77 2.63
C SER A 227 1.86 7.48 3.98
N GLN A 228 1.17 6.70 4.82
CA GLN A 228 1.62 6.37 6.16
C GLN A 228 2.10 4.91 6.19
N SER A 229 3.37 4.67 6.51
CA SER A 229 3.91 3.31 6.70
C SER A 229 3.68 2.38 5.50
N GLY A 230 3.76 2.91 4.28
CA GLY A 230 3.58 2.14 3.06
C GLY A 230 3.58 3.03 1.81
N VAL A 231 4.31 2.62 0.80
CA VAL A 231 4.45 3.32 -0.49
C VAL A 231 4.55 2.30 -1.63
N ALA A 232 4.41 2.74 -2.88
CA ALA A 232 4.43 1.85 -4.05
C ALA A 232 5.77 1.12 -4.24
N LEU A 233 6.86 1.63 -3.66
CA LEU A 233 8.20 1.03 -3.72
C LEU A 233 8.48 0.01 -2.62
N CYS A 234 7.54 -0.22 -1.69
CA CYS A 234 7.70 -1.24 -0.68
C CYS A 234 7.83 -2.63 -1.35
N PRO A 235 8.68 -3.54 -0.83
CA PRO A 235 8.93 -4.84 -1.46
C PRO A 235 7.68 -5.73 -1.55
N TRP A 236 6.67 -5.47 -0.71
CA TRP A 236 5.39 -6.17 -0.67
C TRP A 236 4.27 -5.48 -1.47
N ALA A 237 4.53 -4.30 -2.06
CA ALA A 237 3.49 -3.51 -2.73
C ALA A 237 3.23 -3.93 -4.18
N ILE A 238 4.15 -4.67 -4.82
CA ILE A 238 4.02 -5.18 -6.18
C ILE A 238 4.41 -6.66 -6.21
N ASN A 239 3.53 -7.51 -6.73
CA ASN A 239 3.84 -8.90 -7.02
C ASN A 239 4.48 -9.03 -8.42
N LYS A 240 5.74 -9.47 -8.45
CA LYS A 240 6.52 -9.68 -9.67
C LYS A 240 6.27 -11.02 -10.38
N ASN A 241 5.63 -11.98 -9.70
CA ASN A 241 5.29 -13.29 -10.27
C ASN A 241 3.86 -13.71 -9.89
N PRO A 242 2.84 -12.99 -10.38
CA PRO A 242 1.45 -13.26 -10.01
C PRO A 242 0.94 -14.61 -10.51
N ARG A 243 1.40 -15.07 -11.69
CA ARG A 243 1.00 -16.33 -12.30
C ARG A 243 1.17 -17.52 -11.38
N LYS A 244 2.31 -17.61 -10.67
CA LYS A 244 2.61 -18.71 -9.75
C LYS A 244 1.52 -18.87 -8.69
N PHE A 245 1.11 -17.76 -8.06
CA PHE A 245 0.08 -17.82 -7.03
C PHE A 245 -1.31 -18.09 -7.61
N ALA A 246 -1.61 -17.58 -8.81
CA ALA A 246 -2.85 -17.92 -9.52
C ALA A 246 -2.97 -19.42 -9.79
N GLU A 247 -1.89 -20.09 -10.17
CA GLU A 247 -1.85 -21.53 -10.37
C GLU A 247 -2.05 -22.30 -9.06
N GLU A 248 -1.44 -21.86 -7.96
CA GLU A 248 -1.67 -22.45 -6.63
C GLU A 248 -3.13 -22.33 -6.19
N VAL A 249 -3.76 -21.17 -6.41
CA VAL A 249 -5.19 -20.96 -6.13
C VAL A 249 -6.05 -21.85 -7.04
N ALA A 250 -5.74 -21.90 -8.35
CA ALA A 250 -6.46 -22.72 -9.31
C ALA A 250 -6.47 -24.20 -8.92
N VAL A 251 -5.31 -24.77 -8.57
CA VAL A 251 -5.20 -26.16 -8.11
C VAL A 251 -6.05 -26.40 -6.86
N LYS A 252 -6.02 -25.49 -5.87
CA LYS A 252 -6.82 -25.62 -4.63
C LYS A 252 -8.33 -25.62 -4.87
N VAL A 253 -8.81 -24.97 -5.93
CA VAL A 253 -10.24 -24.90 -6.27
C VAL A 253 -10.65 -25.83 -7.42
N GLY A 254 -9.73 -26.68 -7.90
CA GLY A 254 -10.00 -27.65 -8.96
C GLY A 254 -10.08 -27.04 -10.37
N CYS A 255 -9.49 -25.86 -10.59
CA CYS A 255 -9.36 -25.27 -11.91
C CYS A 255 -8.08 -25.74 -12.63
N PRO A 256 -8.09 -25.81 -13.98
CA PRO A 256 -6.88 -26.08 -14.76
C PRO A 256 -5.91 -24.90 -14.67
N THR A 257 -4.63 -25.15 -14.97
CA THR A 257 -3.56 -24.14 -14.99
C THR A 257 -3.14 -23.74 -16.41
N ASP A 258 -3.92 -24.15 -17.41
CA ASP A 258 -3.73 -23.79 -18.82
C ASP A 258 -4.45 -22.48 -19.22
N ALA A 259 -4.69 -22.26 -20.51
CA ALA A 259 -5.36 -21.07 -21.02
C ALA A 259 -6.81 -20.88 -20.51
N SER A 260 -7.45 -21.94 -20.03
CA SER A 260 -8.82 -21.89 -19.49
C SER A 260 -8.90 -21.54 -18.00
N MET A 261 -7.75 -21.41 -17.32
CA MET A 261 -7.66 -21.11 -15.89
C MET A 261 -8.47 -19.86 -15.50
N GLY A 262 -8.30 -18.76 -16.24
CA GLY A 262 -9.00 -17.51 -15.94
C GLY A 262 -10.52 -17.62 -16.00
N ALA A 263 -11.05 -18.34 -17.01
CA ALA A 263 -12.48 -18.57 -17.15
C ALA A 263 -13.03 -19.47 -16.04
N CYS A 264 -12.30 -20.52 -15.65
CA CYS A 264 -12.68 -21.38 -14.53
C CYS A 264 -12.74 -20.59 -13.22
N LEU A 265 -11.67 -19.84 -12.90
CA LEU A 265 -11.59 -19.01 -11.70
C LEU A 265 -12.73 -17.98 -11.64
N LYS A 266 -13.11 -17.36 -12.76
CA LYS A 266 -14.26 -16.43 -12.82
C LYS A 266 -15.58 -17.09 -12.44
N MET A 267 -15.74 -18.40 -12.65
CA MET A 267 -16.96 -19.14 -12.33
C MET A 267 -16.95 -19.81 -10.94
N THR A 268 -15.77 -20.02 -10.34
CA THR A 268 -15.60 -20.67 -9.02
C THR A 268 -16.23 -19.89 -7.88
N ASP A 269 -16.95 -20.55 -6.98
CA ASP A 269 -17.52 -19.96 -5.76
C ASP A 269 -16.54 -18.98 -5.04
N PRO A 270 -16.97 -17.75 -4.69
CA PRO A 270 -16.07 -16.72 -4.21
C PRO A 270 -15.59 -16.98 -2.77
N VAL A 271 -16.35 -17.74 -1.98
CA VAL A 271 -15.93 -18.18 -0.64
C VAL A 271 -14.81 -19.20 -0.77
N HIS A 272 -14.90 -20.15 -1.70
CA HIS A 272 -13.84 -21.11 -1.99
C HIS A 272 -12.56 -20.41 -2.50
N LEU A 273 -12.68 -19.45 -3.42
CA LEU A 273 -11.54 -18.64 -3.88
C LEU A 273 -10.86 -17.85 -2.75
N THR A 274 -11.67 -17.26 -1.87
CA THR A 274 -11.16 -16.52 -0.71
C THR A 274 -10.40 -17.44 0.24
N LYS A 275 -10.90 -18.66 0.49
CA LYS A 275 -10.21 -19.68 1.29
C LYS A 275 -8.97 -20.26 0.62
N ALA A 276 -8.93 -20.32 -0.71
CA ALA A 276 -7.75 -20.79 -1.44
C ALA A 276 -6.56 -19.82 -1.36
N GLY A 277 -6.84 -18.52 -1.21
CA GLY A 277 -5.84 -17.45 -1.11
C GLY A 277 -5.26 -17.19 0.29
N VAL A 278 -5.27 -18.19 1.17
CA VAL A 278 -4.65 -18.08 2.50
C VAL A 278 -3.15 -17.85 2.38
N LEU A 279 -2.64 -16.86 3.11
CA LEU A 279 -1.20 -16.63 3.23
C LEU A 279 -0.54 -17.72 4.08
N ASN A 280 0.66 -18.13 3.65
CA ASN A 280 1.54 -18.88 4.53
C ASN A 280 2.15 -17.93 5.57
N LEU A 281 1.77 -18.09 6.85
CA LEU A 281 2.32 -17.32 7.96
C LEU A 281 3.56 -17.97 8.59
N THR A 282 4.00 -19.14 8.08
CA THR A 282 5.29 -19.71 8.48
C THR A 282 6.41 -18.79 7.99
N ALA A 283 7.18 -18.28 8.93
CA ALA A 283 8.30 -17.40 8.66
C ALA A 283 9.47 -17.71 9.58
N SER A 284 10.65 -17.28 9.16
CA SER A 284 11.90 -17.45 9.89
C SER A 284 12.90 -16.40 9.40
N PRO A 285 14.08 -16.25 10.05
CA PRO A 285 15.10 -15.35 9.55
C PRO A 285 15.56 -15.72 8.13
N ASP A 286 15.51 -17.00 7.75
CA ASP A 286 15.92 -17.45 6.41
C ASP A 286 14.82 -17.24 5.34
N SER A 287 13.57 -17.09 5.77
CA SER A 287 12.41 -16.88 4.90
C SER A 287 11.44 -15.87 5.52
N PRO A 288 11.80 -14.56 5.48
CA PRO A 288 11.01 -13.48 6.06
C PRO A 288 9.57 -13.42 5.57
N LEU A 289 8.63 -13.10 6.46
CA LEU A 289 7.18 -13.09 6.19
C LEU A 289 6.79 -12.15 5.05
N VAL A 290 7.55 -11.05 4.87
CA VAL A 290 7.30 -10.06 3.82
C VAL A 290 7.27 -10.70 2.41
N TYR A 291 8.01 -11.78 2.18
CA TYR A 291 8.02 -12.51 0.91
C TYR A 291 6.74 -13.29 0.62
N ASN A 292 5.92 -13.54 1.64
CA ASN A 292 4.65 -14.23 1.49
C ASN A 292 3.50 -13.26 1.15
N LEU A 293 3.70 -11.93 1.19
CA LEU A 293 2.67 -10.93 0.86
C LEU A 293 2.45 -10.77 -0.66
N ILE A 294 2.02 -11.86 -1.31
CA ILE A 294 1.95 -11.99 -2.78
C ILE A 294 0.58 -11.65 -3.38
N LEU A 295 -0.48 -11.56 -2.58
CA LEU A 295 -1.78 -11.02 -3.03
C LEU A 295 -1.75 -9.49 -2.99
N SER A 296 -0.85 -8.92 -3.77
CA SER A 296 -0.60 -7.48 -3.91
C SER A 296 -0.78 -7.03 -5.37
N PRO A 297 -0.84 -5.71 -5.63
CA PRO A 297 -0.92 -5.16 -6.98
C PRO A 297 0.17 -5.68 -7.94
N VAL A 298 -0.06 -5.54 -9.24
CA VAL A 298 0.86 -5.98 -10.31
C VAL A 298 1.06 -4.86 -11.34
N VAL A 299 2.20 -4.86 -12.04
CA VAL A 299 2.37 -4.03 -13.25
C VAL A 299 1.56 -4.68 -14.37
N ASP A 300 0.42 -4.08 -14.74
CA ASP A 300 -0.57 -4.66 -15.66
C ASP A 300 -0.54 -4.03 -17.06
N GLY A 301 0.28 -3.00 -17.28
CA GLY A 301 0.32 -2.27 -18.55
C GLY A 301 -0.87 -1.31 -18.77
N ASP A 302 -1.73 -1.13 -17.76
CA ASP A 302 -2.94 -0.29 -17.85
C ASP A 302 -3.10 0.62 -16.62
N PHE A 303 -3.50 0.06 -15.47
CA PHE A 303 -3.59 0.84 -14.23
C PHE A 303 -2.21 1.28 -13.77
N LEU A 304 -1.24 0.35 -13.85
CA LEU A 304 0.19 0.58 -13.67
C LEU A 304 0.88 0.23 -15.00
N PRO A 305 1.11 1.22 -15.87
CA PRO A 305 1.67 0.98 -17.20
C PRO A 305 3.15 0.57 -17.18
N ASP A 306 3.87 0.81 -16.08
CA ASP A 306 5.28 0.47 -15.89
C ASP A 306 5.57 0.24 -14.40
N GLU A 307 6.80 -0.14 -14.07
CA GLU A 307 7.31 -0.21 -12.71
C GLU A 307 7.14 1.13 -11.98
N PRO A 308 6.67 1.14 -10.72
CA PRO A 308 6.32 2.37 -10.00
C PRO A 308 7.42 3.46 -9.98
N HIS A 309 8.69 3.08 -9.95
CA HIS A 309 9.80 4.03 -9.92
C HIS A 309 9.92 4.88 -11.20
N ASN A 310 9.36 4.44 -12.33
CA ASN A 310 9.33 5.17 -13.60
C ASN A 310 8.12 6.12 -13.72
N LEU A 311 7.15 6.03 -12.81
CA LEU A 311 5.85 6.71 -12.94
C LEU A 311 5.74 8.02 -12.16
N PHE A 312 6.79 8.47 -11.47
CA PHE A 312 6.75 9.69 -10.64
C PHE A 312 6.53 10.99 -11.43
N HIS A 313 6.68 10.97 -12.75
CA HIS A 313 6.28 12.09 -13.59
C HIS A 313 4.77 12.40 -13.47
N ASN A 314 3.93 11.40 -13.15
CA ASN A 314 2.49 11.59 -12.92
C ASN A 314 2.18 12.34 -11.61
N THR A 315 3.12 12.37 -10.66
CA THR A 315 2.91 13.01 -9.35
C THR A 315 3.35 14.47 -9.30
N ALA A 316 3.89 15.02 -10.40
CA ALA A 316 4.62 16.28 -10.41
C ALA A 316 3.85 17.49 -9.81
N ALA A 317 2.51 17.50 -9.94
CA ALA A 317 1.65 18.59 -9.47
C ALA A 317 0.88 18.28 -8.17
N ILE A 318 1.14 17.12 -7.55
CA ILE A 318 0.47 16.63 -6.34
C ILE A 318 1.31 17.02 -5.13
N ASP A 319 0.73 17.66 -4.11
CA ASP A 319 1.44 17.80 -2.83
C ASP A 319 1.45 16.43 -2.14
N TYR A 320 2.60 15.98 -1.64
CA TYR A 320 2.77 14.65 -1.08
C TYR A 320 3.46 14.65 0.28
N LEU A 321 2.86 13.94 1.23
CA LEU A 321 3.39 13.71 2.57
C LEU A 321 3.57 12.21 2.77
N ALA A 322 4.76 11.77 3.17
CA ALA A 322 4.99 10.36 3.46
C ALA A 322 5.86 10.18 4.70
N GLY A 323 5.68 9.06 5.40
CA GLY A 323 6.48 8.76 6.59
C GLY A 323 6.24 7.37 7.12
N VAL A 324 6.98 7.03 8.16
CA VAL A 324 6.98 5.72 8.81
C VAL A 324 6.90 5.87 10.32
N ASN A 325 6.61 4.79 11.02
CA ASN A 325 6.85 4.71 12.46
C ASN A 325 8.30 4.24 12.71
N ASP A 326 8.86 4.61 13.85
CA ASP A 326 10.23 4.31 14.25
C ASP A 326 10.54 2.80 14.36
N MET A 327 9.51 1.98 14.61
CA MET A 327 9.59 0.52 14.69
C MET A 327 8.54 -0.18 13.80
N ASP A 328 8.24 0.34 12.61
CA ASP A 328 7.24 -0.25 11.70
C ASP A 328 7.48 -1.73 11.37
N GLY A 329 8.74 -2.15 11.31
CA GLY A 329 9.12 -3.55 11.06
C GLY A 329 8.83 -4.49 12.23
N HIS A 330 8.53 -3.98 13.43
CA HIS A 330 8.40 -4.80 14.63
C HIS A 330 7.36 -5.92 14.48
N ILE A 331 6.24 -5.65 13.81
CA ILE A 331 5.19 -6.66 13.55
C ILE A 331 5.75 -7.84 12.77
N PHE A 332 6.55 -7.58 11.73
CA PHE A 332 7.15 -8.61 10.88
C PHE A 332 8.25 -9.38 11.64
N THR A 333 9.11 -8.67 12.37
CA THR A 333 10.18 -9.31 13.16
C THR A 333 9.64 -10.23 14.23
N GLY A 334 8.44 -9.98 14.73
CA GLY A 334 7.77 -10.85 15.69
C GLY A 334 7.43 -12.24 15.13
N PHE A 335 7.22 -12.36 13.81
CA PHE A 335 7.05 -13.63 13.10
C PHE A 335 8.40 -14.21 12.69
N ASP A 336 9.28 -13.39 12.11
CA ASP A 336 10.54 -13.83 11.52
C ASP A 336 11.56 -14.23 12.57
N VAL A 337 11.61 -13.49 13.69
CA VAL A 337 12.54 -13.66 14.80
C VAL A 337 11.79 -13.56 16.14
N ALA A 338 10.93 -14.53 16.44
CA ALA A 338 10.03 -14.51 17.60
C ALA A 338 10.69 -14.21 18.97
N SER A 339 12.00 -14.46 19.12
CA SER A 339 12.77 -14.11 20.33
C SER A 339 12.80 -12.60 20.63
N VAL A 340 12.59 -11.73 19.64
CA VAL A 340 12.50 -10.27 19.80
C VAL A 340 11.42 -9.89 20.81
N ASN A 341 10.27 -10.58 20.78
CA ASN A 341 9.13 -10.35 21.68
C ASN A 341 9.25 -11.03 23.05
N SER A 342 10.27 -11.85 23.26
CA SER A 342 10.42 -12.61 24.51
C SER A 342 11.34 -11.90 25.50
N HIS A 343 10.89 -11.63 26.72
CA HIS A 343 11.77 -11.12 27.78
C HIS A 343 12.72 -12.19 28.35
N LEU A 344 12.45 -13.47 28.08
CA LEU A 344 13.16 -14.61 28.68
C LEU A 344 14.19 -15.24 27.73
N VAL A 345 14.06 -14.96 26.43
CA VAL A 345 14.89 -15.57 25.39
C VAL A 345 15.72 -14.48 24.71
N ASP A 346 17.02 -14.74 24.62
CA ASP A 346 17.95 -13.89 23.90
C ASP A 346 17.81 -14.12 22.39
N THR A 347 17.95 -13.04 21.62
CA THR A 347 18.01 -13.14 20.16
C THR A 347 19.45 -13.46 19.75
N PRO A 348 19.73 -14.61 19.12
CA PRO A 348 21.06 -14.94 18.64
C PRO A 348 21.56 -13.91 17.62
N THR A 349 22.84 -13.54 17.69
CA THR A 349 23.47 -12.70 16.66
C THR A 349 23.49 -13.38 15.29
N GLU A 350 23.39 -14.72 15.26
CA GLU A 350 23.31 -15.49 14.02
C GLU A 350 21.97 -15.29 13.31
N ASP A 351 20.87 -15.04 14.03
CA ASP A 351 19.59 -14.72 13.40
C ASP A 351 19.63 -13.39 12.66
N VAL A 352 20.44 -12.42 13.13
CA VAL A 352 20.71 -11.17 12.40
C VAL A 352 21.40 -11.44 11.06
N LYS A 353 22.41 -12.33 11.05
CA LYS A 353 23.10 -12.71 9.81
C LYS A 353 22.18 -13.44 8.84
N ARG A 354 21.39 -14.40 9.35
CA ARG A 354 20.42 -15.17 8.56
C ARG A 354 19.38 -14.26 7.91
N LEU A 355 18.80 -13.34 8.69
CA LEU A 355 17.86 -12.34 8.20
C LEU A 355 18.47 -11.49 7.09
N LEU A 356 19.65 -10.91 7.33
CA LEU A 356 20.33 -10.10 6.31
C LEU A 356 20.69 -10.92 5.07
N ALA A 357 21.11 -12.17 5.22
CA ALA A 357 21.38 -13.06 4.10
C ALA A 357 20.12 -13.35 3.26
N ALA A 358 18.96 -13.51 3.90
CA ALA A 358 17.69 -13.67 3.20
C ALA A 358 17.27 -12.38 2.47
N LEU A 359 17.46 -11.21 3.08
CA LEU A 359 17.10 -9.91 2.49
C LEU A 359 18.07 -9.44 1.39
N THR A 360 19.31 -9.93 1.37
CA THR A 360 20.31 -9.61 0.34
C THR A 360 20.65 -10.78 -0.57
N LYS A 361 19.77 -11.78 -0.66
CA LYS A 361 20.02 -13.07 -1.32
C LYS A 361 20.57 -12.93 -2.75
N ASP A 362 20.07 -11.97 -3.53
CA ASP A 362 20.48 -11.75 -4.92
C ASP A 362 21.95 -11.35 -5.09
N LYS A 363 22.58 -10.86 -4.01
CA LYS A 363 23.98 -10.44 -3.96
C LYS A 363 24.88 -11.46 -3.23
N GLY A 364 24.32 -12.58 -2.76
CA GLY A 364 25.04 -13.66 -2.09
C GLY A 364 25.81 -13.20 -0.85
N THR A 365 26.93 -13.87 -0.58
CA THR A 365 27.77 -13.63 0.62
C THR A 365 28.29 -12.19 0.70
N LEU A 366 28.68 -11.60 -0.43
CA LEU A 366 29.19 -10.23 -0.44
C LEU A 366 28.11 -9.23 0.01
N GLY A 367 26.86 -9.44 -0.44
CA GLY A 367 25.72 -8.65 0.01
C GLY A 367 25.46 -8.79 1.50
N SER A 368 25.42 -10.03 2.00
CA SER A 368 25.10 -10.30 3.40
C SER A 368 26.19 -9.83 4.36
N GLU A 369 27.48 -9.96 3.99
CA GLU A 369 28.61 -9.46 4.78
C GLU A 369 28.63 -7.92 4.84
N ASN A 370 28.39 -7.24 3.71
CA ASN A 370 28.30 -5.78 3.69
C ASN A 370 27.10 -5.28 4.49
N ALA A 371 25.96 -5.96 4.39
CA ALA A 371 24.77 -5.65 5.18
C ALA A 371 25.05 -5.82 6.67
N TYR A 372 25.61 -6.97 7.07
CA TYR A 372 25.94 -7.26 8.46
C TYR A 372 26.90 -6.21 9.02
N SER A 373 28.00 -5.93 8.31
CA SER A 373 28.94 -4.87 8.69
C SER A 373 28.28 -3.50 8.82
N THR A 374 27.32 -3.17 7.95
CA THR A 374 26.60 -1.90 8.00
C THR A 374 25.72 -1.79 9.25
N TYR A 375 24.96 -2.83 9.58
CA TYR A 375 24.02 -2.84 10.71
C TYR A 375 24.67 -3.07 12.07
N THR A 376 25.82 -3.77 12.12
CA THR A 376 26.51 -4.08 13.37
C THR A 376 27.72 -3.19 13.62
N TYR A 377 27.89 -2.10 12.87
CA TYR A 377 29.08 -1.25 12.99
C TYR A 377 29.27 -0.62 14.38
N GLU A 378 28.17 -0.29 15.06
CA GLU A 378 28.22 0.27 16.41
C GLU A 378 28.27 -0.82 17.49
N TRP A 379 28.19 -2.10 17.10
CA TRP A 379 28.32 -3.19 18.06
C TRP A 379 29.77 -3.27 18.54
N GLY A 380 29.94 -3.35 19.86
CA GLY A 380 31.20 -3.82 20.45
C GLY A 380 31.39 -5.33 20.23
N SER A 381 32.49 -5.89 20.74
CA SER A 381 32.77 -7.33 20.65
C SER A 381 31.72 -8.22 21.34
N LYS A 382 30.91 -7.65 22.24
CA LYS A 382 29.79 -8.28 22.94
C LYS A 382 28.60 -7.30 22.98
N PRO A 383 27.73 -7.27 21.95
CA PRO A 383 26.56 -6.39 21.97
C PRO A 383 25.60 -6.77 23.09
N SER A 384 24.86 -5.79 23.63
CA SER A 384 23.81 -6.08 24.62
C SER A 384 22.61 -6.80 23.97
N ARG A 385 21.80 -7.46 24.80
CA ARG A 385 20.58 -8.14 24.37
C ARG A 385 19.62 -7.19 23.65
N GLU A 386 19.47 -6.00 24.21
CA GLU A 386 18.62 -4.94 23.69
C GLU A 386 19.14 -4.42 22.34
N ALA A 387 20.46 -4.28 22.19
CA ALA A 387 21.07 -3.84 20.95
C ALA A 387 20.81 -4.83 19.81
N VAL A 388 20.94 -6.13 20.06
CA VAL A 388 20.67 -7.17 19.04
C VAL A 388 19.21 -7.15 18.63
N LYS A 389 18.27 -7.13 19.59
CA LYS A 389 16.82 -7.08 19.31
C LYS A 389 16.44 -5.83 18.51
N LYS A 390 16.91 -4.67 18.94
CA LYS A 390 16.65 -3.40 18.23
C LYS A 390 17.24 -3.44 16.82
N THR A 391 18.41 -4.04 16.62
CA THR A 391 19.02 -4.15 15.28
C THR A 391 18.14 -4.97 14.34
N VAL A 392 17.54 -6.07 14.80
CA VAL A 392 16.60 -6.87 13.99
C VAL A 392 15.38 -6.03 13.58
N VAL A 393 14.78 -5.30 14.52
CA VAL A 393 13.64 -4.39 14.26
C VAL A 393 14.02 -3.28 13.29
N ASP A 394 15.19 -2.67 13.46
CA ASP A 394 15.72 -1.63 12.58
C ASP A 394 15.94 -2.17 11.15
N ILE A 395 16.43 -3.41 10.97
CA ILE A 395 16.66 -4.04 9.66
C ILE A 395 15.35 -4.16 8.87
N GLU A 396 14.31 -4.71 9.48
CA GLU A 396 13.03 -4.88 8.80
C GLU A 396 12.27 -3.56 8.66
N THR A 397 12.36 -2.66 9.63
CA THR A 397 11.82 -1.30 9.48
C THR A 397 12.44 -0.60 8.27
N ASP A 398 13.77 -0.71 8.13
CA ASP A 398 14.50 -0.16 7.00
C ASP A 398 14.04 -0.78 5.67
N TYR A 399 14.18 -2.11 5.55
CA TYR A 399 13.93 -2.84 4.31
C TYR A 399 12.47 -2.75 3.85
N ILE A 400 11.51 -2.92 4.78
CA ILE A 400 10.10 -3.06 4.46
C ILE A 400 9.43 -1.69 4.25
N PHE A 401 9.84 -0.64 4.98
CA PHE A 401 9.10 0.62 5.05
C PHE A 401 9.96 1.86 4.83
N LEU A 402 10.99 2.08 5.65
CA LEU A 402 11.70 3.35 5.67
C LEU A 402 12.48 3.60 4.38
N ILE A 403 13.28 2.64 3.90
CA ILE A 403 14.07 2.84 2.68
C ILE A 403 13.16 3.07 1.46
N PRO A 404 12.13 2.25 1.21
CA PRO A 404 11.14 2.53 0.17
C PRO A 404 10.50 3.93 0.29
N THR A 405 10.16 4.36 1.50
CA THR A 405 9.55 5.66 1.76
C THR A 405 10.52 6.79 1.46
N GLN A 406 11.77 6.68 1.89
CA GLN A 406 12.80 7.67 1.57
C GLN A 406 13.00 7.74 0.05
N ALA A 407 13.19 6.62 -0.65
CA ALA A 407 13.32 6.57 -2.11
C ALA A 407 12.12 7.22 -2.83
N THR A 408 10.91 6.97 -2.34
CA THR A 408 9.67 7.59 -2.83
C THR A 408 9.68 9.11 -2.65
N LEU A 409 10.10 9.62 -1.49
CA LEU A 409 10.22 11.06 -1.23
C LEU A 409 11.26 11.72 -2.14
N TYR A 410 12.39 11.05 -2.41
CA TYR A 410 13.38 11.55 -3.38
C TYR A 410 12.82 11.63 -4.79
N LEU A 411 12.19 10.55 -5.28
CA LEU A 411 11.64 10.50 -6.64
C LEU A 411 10.52 11.53 -6.81
N HIS A 412 9.66 11.69 -5.81
CA HIS A 412 8.64 12.73 -5.80
C HIS A 412 9.26 14.13 -5.85
N ALA A 413 10.19 14.45 -4.95
CA ALA A 413 10.83 15.76 -4.91
C ALA A 413 11.64 16.08 -6.17
N ALA A 414 12.24 15.08 -6.82
CA ALA A 414 12.99 15.23 -8.06
C ALA A 414 12.11 15.46 -9.30
N ASN A 415 10.87 14.95 -9.28
CA ASN A 415 9.90 15.10 -10.38
C ASN A 415 8.86 16.22 -10.12
N ALA A 416 8.84 16.80 -8.92
CA ALA A 416 7.90 17.84 -8.55
C ALA A 416 8.08 19.10 -9.41
N THR A 417 6.97 19.58 -9.99
CA THR A 417 6.90 20.87 -10.69
C THR A 417 6.28 21.93 -9.79
N SER A 418 5.10 21.63 -9.23
CA SER A 418 4.40 22.47 -8.26
C SER A 418 4.05 21.74 -6.96
N GLY A 419 4.18 20.41 -6.93
CA GLY A 419 3.92 19.61 -5.74
C GLY A 419 4.97 19.82 -4.66
N ARG A 420 4.56 19.98 -3.40
CA ARG A 420 5.48 19.99 -2.25
C ARG A 420 5.62 18.60 -1.67
N THR A 421 6.79 18.33 -1.08
CA THR A 421 7.12 17.02 -0.47
C THR A 421 7.36 17.21 1.01
N TYR A 422 6.84 16.32 1.86
CA TYR A 422 7.07 16.35 3.31
C TYR A 422 7.36 14.93 3.84
N SER A 423 8.40 14.81 4.67
CA SER A 423 8.79 13.56 5.32
C SER A 423 8.50 13.62 6.81
N TYR A 424 8.02 12.51 7.40
CA TYR A 424 8.01 12.34 8.86
C TYR A 424 8.50 10.97 9.32
N ILE A 425 8.86 10.91 10.60
CA ILE A 425 8.92 9.68 11.39
C ILE A 425 8.05 9.85 12.63
N PHE A 426 7.22 8.87 12.94
CA PHE A 426 6.38 8.85 14.13
C PHE A 426 7.06 7.99 15.20
N SER A 427 7.34 8.56 16.36
CA SER A 427 8.16 7.93 17.41
C SER A 427 7.49 8.00 18.79
N GLU A 428 6.15 7.99 18.84
CA GLU A 428 5.42 8.05 20.11
C GLU A 428 5.36 6.65 20.78
N PRO A 429 5.97 6.46 21.96
CA PRO A 429 5.98 5.16 22.63
C PRO A 429 4.69 4.86 23.41
N ASN A 430 3.91 5.90 23.76
CA ASN A 430 2.79 5.79 24.69
C ASN A 430 1.44 6.09 24.03
N ARG A 431 0.37 5.46 24.54
CA ARG A 431 -1.02 5.76 24.12
C ARG A 431 -1.58 7.07 24.69
N LEU A 432 -0.77 7.83 25.45
CA LEU A 432 -1.20 9.00 26.22
C LEU A 432 -0.39 10.23 25.79
N GLY A 433 -1.05 11.18 25.13
CA GLY A 433 -0.42 12.46 24.77
C GLY A 433 -1.26 13.30 23.80
N ASP A 434 -0.88 14.57 23.65
CA ASP A 434 -1.49 15.53 22.72
C ASP A 434 -1.19 15.23 21.23
N VAL A 435 -0.49 14.12 20.93
CA VAL A 435 -0.01 13.77 19.58
C VAL A 435 -1.16 13.68 18.58
N SER A 436 -2.30 13.12 18.98
CA SER A 436 -3.50 13.08 18.14
C SER A 436 -3.93 14.48 17.67
N ARG A 437 -3.89 15.48 18.54
CA ARG A 437 -4.22 16.87 18.19
C ARG A 437 -3.21 17.43 17.17
N TYR A 438 -1.92 17.16 17.36
CA TYR A 438 -0.88 17.64 16.44
C TYR A 438 -0.99 16.99 15.06
N MET A 439 -1.18 15.68 15.00
CA MET A 439 -1.36 14.99 13.72
C MET A 439 -2.61 15.45 13.00
N ILE A 440 -3.76 15.58 13.69
CA ILE A 440 -4.97 16.14 13.06
C ILE A 440 -4.71 17.55 12.54
N ALA A 441 -3.98 18.40 13.27
CA ALA A 441 -3.63 19.74 12.81
C ALA A 441 -2.80 19.71 11.52
N TYR A 442 -1.68 18.97 11.49
CA TYR A 442 -0.84 18.89 10.30
C TYR A 442 -1.57 18.30 9.09
N TRP A 443 -2.29 17.19 9.27
CA TRP A 443 -2.98 16.49 8.19
C TRP A 443 -4.07 17.35 7.57
N THR A 444 -4.85 18.04 8.39
CA THR A 444 -5.98 18.86 7.91
C THR A 444 -5.51 20.22 7.39
N ASN A 445 -4.42 20.77 7.93
CA ASN A 445 -3.74 21.92 7.33
C ASN A 445 -3.20 21.59 5.93
N PHE A 446 -2.50 20.46 5.82
CA PHE A 446 -2.01 19.95 4.55
C PHE A 446 -3.16 19.70 3.56
N ALA A 447 -4.25 19.07 3.99
CA ALA A 447 -5.43 18.88 3.14
C ALA A 447 -6.09 20.19 2.70
N LYS A 448 -5.92 21.30 3.42
CA LYS A 448 -6.44 22.62 3.02
C LYS A 448 -5.55 23.33 2.01
N THR A 449 -4.24 23.34 2.26
CA THR A 449 -3.31 24.27 1.61
C THR A 449 -2.12 23.61 0.96
N GLY A 450 -1.89 22.32 1.22
CA GLY A 450 -0.69 21.55 0.90
C GLY A 450 0.55 21.94 1.69
N ASP A 451 0.39 22.79 2.72
CA ASP A 451 1.41 23.11 3.70
C ASP A 451 0.92 22.63 5.07
N PRO A 452 1.57 21.63 5.72
CA PRO A 452 1.16 21.15 7.04
C PRO A 452 1.12 22.26 8.11
N ASN A 453 1.81 23.38 7.88
CA ASN A 453 1.89 24.50 8.79
C ASN A 453 0.75 25.51 8.62
N LYS A 454 -0.05 25.43 7.55
CA LYS A 454 -1.07 26.43 7.20
C LYS A 454 -2.42 25.78 6.95
N GLY A 455 -3.44 26.18 7.70
CA GLY A 455 -4.82 25.72 7.46
C GLY A 455 -5.80 25.96 8.61
N GLY A 456 -5.50 26.92 9.48
CA GLY A 456 -6.38 27.35 10.56
C GLY A 456 -6.16 26.63 11.89
N LEU A 457 -5.45 25.50 11.92
CA LEU A 457 -5.00 24.89 13.17
C LEU A 457 -3.53 25.21 13.44
N SER A 458 -3.22 25.61 14.67
CA SER A 458 -1.85 25.85 15.11
C SER A 458 -1.10 24.53 15.23
N VAL A 459 0.16 24.53 14.82
CA VAL A 459 1.06 23.38 14.92
C VAL A 459 2.19 23.69 15.92
N PRO A 460 2.69 22.69 16.68
CA PRO A 460 3.68 22.93 17.72
C PRO A 460 5.07 23.26 17.15
N VAL A 461 5.40 22.69 15.99
CA VAL A 461 6.70 22.84 15.33
C VAL A 461 6.50 23.09 13.84
N SER A 462 7.29 23.98 13.24
CA SER A 462 7.25 24.16 11.79
C SER A 462 7.81 22.93 11.08
N TRP A 463 7.02 22.33 10.21
CA TRP A 463 7.41 21.19 9.38
C TRP A 463 8.05 21.69 8.07
N PRO A 464 9.38 21.57 7.90
CA PRO A 464 10.03 21.97 6.66
C PRO A 464 9.67 21.03 5.51
N ALA A 465 9.63 21.57 4.29
CA ALA A 465 9.52 20.74 3.09
C ALA A 465 10.77 19.87 2.94
N PHE A 466 10.55 18.62 2.53
CA PHE A 466 11.60 17.73 2.07
C PHE A 466 12.11 18.22 0.71
N THR A 467 13.44 18.28 0.57
CA THR A 467 14.12 18.62 -0.68
C THR A 467 15.13 17.54 -1.00
N SER A 468 15.47 17.37 -2.29
CA SER A 468 16.44 16.36 -2.75
C SER A 468 17.88 16.58 -2.24
N THR A 469 18.17 17.71 -1.58
CA THR A 469 19.48 18.03 -1.01
C THR A 469 19.45 18.09 0.52
N GLY A 470 18.35 18.58 1.11
CA GLY A 470 18.23 18.78 2.54
C GLY A 470 17.69 17.58 3.32
N HIS A 471 16.88 16.73 2.68
CA HIS A 471 16.25 15.53 3.25
C HIS A 471 15.63 15.77 4.63
N GLN A 472 14.98 16.92 4.79
CA GLN A 472 14.38 17.31 6.06
C GLN A 472 13.20 16.41 6.40
N PHE A 473 13.07 16.07 7.67
CA PHE A 473 11.91 15.35 8.18
C PHE A 473 11.47 15.91 9.53
N LEU A 474 10.19 15.71 9.86
CA LEU A 474 9.67 15.99 11.19
C LEU A 474 9.56 14.69 11.99
N GLU A 475 10.10 14.66 13.19
CA GLU A 475 9.87 13.60 14.16
C GLU A 475 8.64 13.95 15.02
N ILE A 476 7.62 13.08 15.00
CA ILE A 476 6.34 13.32 15.65
C ILE A 476 6.20 12.45 16.90
N ASN A 477 6.11 13.09 18.07
CA ASN A 477 5.81 12.47 19.36
C ASN A 477 5.23 13.51 20.35
N SER A 478 5.05 13.14 21.62
CA SER A 478 4.41 13.94 22.66
C SER A 478 5.27 15.10 23.17
N LYS A 479 6.57 15.10 22.86
CA LYS A 479 7.56 16.08 23.34
C LYS A 479 8.01 17.08 22.26
N MET A 480 7.24 17.24 21.18
CA MET A 480 7.66 18.07 20.04
C MET A 480 8.05 19.51 20.42
N ASP A 481 9.31 19.83 20.14
CA ASP A 481 9.91 21.17 20.12
C ASP A 481 10.80 21.36 18.85
N LYS A 482 11.53 22.48 18.74
CA LYS A 482 12.37 22.77 17.56
C LYS A 482 13.45 21.71 17.26
N GLY A 483 13.88 20.92 18.25
CA GLY A 483 14.87 19.85 18.10
C GLY A 483 14.38 18.62 17.34
N TYR A 484 13.07 18.54 17.06
CA TYR A 484 12.44 17.40 16.36
C TYR A 484 12.36 17.58 14.84
N VAL A 485 13.03 18.58 14.30
CA VAL A 485 13.30 18.70 12.87
C VAL A 485 14.67 18.11 12.59
N GLY A 486 14.68 16.97 11.90
CA GLY A 486 15.90 16.27 11.51
C GLY A 486 16.22 16.42 10.02
N GLN A 487 17.39 15.91 9.65
CA GLN A 487 17.82 15.77 8.26
C GLN A 487 18.43 14.39 8.06
N LYS A 488 18.41 13.88 6.82
CA LYS A 488 19.15 12.68 6.43
C LYS A 488 18.78 11.47 7.32
N LEU A 489 17.48 11.23 7.49
CA LEU A 489 16.95 10.14 8.29
C LEU A 489 17.59 8.81 7.91
N ARG A 490 18.36 8.22 8.84
CA ARG A 490 19.03 6.92 8.68
C ARG A 490 19.82 6.79 7.37
N MET A 491 20.42 7.89 6.91
CA MET A 491 20.94 8.03 5.55
C MET A 491 22.08 7.06 5.20
N ARG A 492 22.82 6.58 6.22
CA ARG A 492 23.78 5.49 6.06
C ARG A 492 23.12 4.23 5.48
N PHE A 493 21.99 3.83 6.05
CA PHE A 493 21.25 2.63 5.65
C PHE A 493 20.54 2.86 4.32
N VAL A 494 19.97 4.05 4.11
CA VAL A 494 19.40 4.45 2.81
C VAL A 494 20.46 4.31 1.71
N ASN A 495 21.66 4.86 1.90
CA ASN A 495 22.75 4.75 0.93
C ASN A 495 23.21 3.29 0.72
N PHE A 496 23.25 2.49 1.77
CA PHE A 496 23.57 1.06 1.64
C PHE A 496 22.58 0.36 0.70
N TRP A 497 21.28 0.46 0.97
CA TRP A 497 20.25 -0.24 0.21
C TRP A 497 20.03 0.32 -1.20
N THR A 498 20.18 1.63 -1.42
CA THR A 498 19.88 2.25 -2.72
C THR A 498 21.10 2.42 -3.63
N SER A 499 22.31 2.40 -3.08
CA SER A 499 23.53 2.70 -3.84
C SER A 499 24.61 1.62 -3.69
N VAL A 500 24.93 1.18 -2.47
CA VAL A 500 26.02 0.19 -2.28
C VAL A 500 25.59 -1.20 -2.74
N LEU A 501 24.51 -1.73 -2.18
CA LEU A 501 24.03 -3.09 -2.44
C LEU A 501 23.71 -3.31 -3.94
N PRO A 502 23.01 -2.42 -4.65
CA PRO A 502 22.71 -2.62 -6.08
C PRO A 502 23.96 -2.70 -6.96
N ASN A 503 25.04 -2.00 -6.60
CA ASN A 503 26.32 -1.99 -7.33
C ASN A 503 27.19 -3.22 -7.08
N LEU A 504 26.85 -4.08 -6.10
CA LEU A 504 27.52 -5.36 -5.93
C LEU A 504 27.15 -6.33 -7.06
N PRO A 505 28.05 -7.22 -7.49
CA PRO A 505 27.74 -8.25 -8.49
C PRO A 505 26.61 -9.17 -8.00
N THR A 506 25.71 -9.55 -8.92
CA THR A 506 24.69 -10.57 -8.61
C THR A 506 25.32 -11.96 -8.64
N VAL A 507 24.75 -12.92 -7.91
CA VAL A 507 25.24 -14.31 -7.86
C VAL A 507 25.36 -14.91 -9.26
N HIS A 508 24.40 -14.63 -10.16
CA HIS A 508 24.43 -15.09 -11.55
C HIS A 508 25.52 -14.42 -12.39
N ALA A 509 25.78 -13.12 -12.20
CA ALA A 509 26.85 -12.41 -12.92
C ALA A 509 28.25 -12.86 -12.43
N ALA A 510 28.41 -13.11 -11.13
CA ALA A 510 29.65 -13.64 -10.55
C ALA A 510 29.96 -15.06 -11.04
N ALA A 511 28.95 -15.92 -11.18
CA ALA A 511 29.09 -17.27 -11.73
C ALA A 511 29.47 -17.28 -13.22
N GLN A 512 29.08 -16.26 -13.99
CA GLN A 512 29.48 -16.09 -15.39
C GLN A 512 30.88 -15.49 -15.54
N ALA A 513 31.30 -14.58 -14.65
CA ALA A 513 32.64 -14.00 -14.65
C ALA A 513 33.75 -14.99 -14.26
N GLY A 514 33.40 -16.06 -13.52
CA GLY A 514 34.32 -17.13 -13.12
C GLY A 514 34.52 -18.26 -14.15
N ARG A 515 33.87 -18.21 -15.32
CA ARG A 515 34.12 -19.19 -16.39
C ARG A 515 35.34 -18.75 -17.20
N PRO A 516 36.41 -19.58 -17.33
CA PRO A 516 37.49 -19.26 -18.25
C PRO A 516 36.93 -19.12 -19.66
N ARG A 517 37.30 -18.04 -20.36
CA ARG A 517 37.04 -17.92 -21.80
C ARG A 517 37.74 -19.09 -22.48
N LEU A 518 36.95 -20.00 -23.06
CA LEU A 518 37.48 -21.00 -23.99
C LEU A 518 38.23 -20.25 -25.10
N PRO A 519 39.44 -20.67 -25.49
CA PRO A 519 40.18 -20.03 -26.56
C PRO A 519 39.37 -20.11 -27.85
N SER A 520 39.31 -19.01 -28.58
CA SER A 520 38.73 -18.96 -29.93
C SER A 520 39.34 -20.07 -30.80
N PRO A 521 38.57 -20.77 -31.65
CA PRO A 521 39.14 -21.78 -32.54
C PRO A 521 40.16 -21.10 -33.46
N GLN A 522 41.38 -21.64 -33.52
CA GLN A 522 42.36 -21.23 -34.52
C GLN A 522 41.83 -21.60 -35.92
N PRO A 523 42.06 -20.76 -36.95
CA PRO A 523 41.66 -21.08 -38.31
C PRO A 523 42.43 -22.30 -38.80
N LEU A 524 41.70 -23.33 -39.23
CA LEU A 524 42.26 -24.51 -39.89
C LEU A 524 42.95 -24.08 -41.20
N GLY A 525 44.24 -24.39 -41.30
CA GLY A 525 45.00 -24.27 -42.55
C GLY A 525 44.44 -25.16 -43.66
N PRO A 526 44.79 -24.89 -44.93
CA PRO A 526 44.15 -25.52 -46.08
C PRO A 526 44.45 -27.02 -46.17
N ALA A 527 43.40 -27.80 -46.48
CA ALA A 527 43.49 -29.23 -46.69
C ALA A 527 44.22 -29.57 -48.01
N PRO A 528 44.99 -30.68 -48.06
CA PRO A 528 45.63 -31.16 -49.28
C PRO A 528 44.62 -31.84 -50.22
N PRO A 529 44.87 -31.83 -51.54
CA PRO A 529 43.96 -32.43 -52.52
C PRO A 529 44.13 -33.96 -52.54
N GLY A 530 43.02 -34.68 -52.35
CA GLY A 530 42.94 -36.14 -52.44
C GLY A 530 41.74 -36.54 -53.28
N GLU A 531 41.98 -37.44 -54.21
CA GLU A 531 41.16 -37.77 -55.37
C GLU A 531 39.81 -38.44 -55.07
N SER A 532 38.88 -38.20 -55.99
CA SER A 532 37.56 -38.80 -56.12
C SER A 532 37.60 -40.31 -56.31
N GLN A 533 36.84 -41.09 -55.55
CA GLN A 533 36.14 -42.30 -56.02
C GLN A 533 34.92 -42.64 -55.14
N GLY A 534 33.79 -42.96 -55.80
CA GLY A 534 32.90 -44.05 -55.38
C GLY A 534 31.73 -43.77 -54.42
N VAL A 535 30.57 -43.46 -54.99
CA VAL A 535 29.19 -43.73 -54.46
C VAL A 535 29.02 -45.27 -54.37
N PRO A 536 28.25 -45.92 -53.44
CA PRO A 536 26.82 -45.65 -53.23
C PRO A 536 26.15 -45.87 -51.84
N TRP A 537 24.99 -45.22 -51.70
CA TRP A 537 23.89 -45.52 -50.75
C TRP A 537 23.30 -46.93 -50.98
N PRO A 538 22.73 -47.63 -49.98
CA PRO A 538 21.35 -47.37 -49.46
C PRO A 538 21.23 -47.65 -47.93
N GLY A 539 20.14 -47.42 -47.20
CA GLY A 539 18.75 -47.11 -47.51
C GLY A 539 17.94 -47.03 -46.20
N GLU A 540 16.67 -46.69 -46.36
CA GLU A 540 15.64 -46.42 -45.35
C GLU A 540 15.32 -47.61 -44.41
N ARG A 541 14.91 -47.32 -43.16
CA ARG A 541 13.59 -47.76 -42.64
C ARG A 541 13.19 -47.17 -41.28
N HIS A 542 11.88 -46.96 -41.18
CA HIS A 542 10.97 -46.48 -40.12
C HIS A 542 11.22 -46.87 -38.64
N SER A 543 11.01 -45.88 -37.73
CA SER A 543 10.00 -45.73 -36.64
C SER A 543 9.61 -46.94 -35.74
N PRO A 544 8.91 -46.75 -34.59
CA PRO A 544 9.15 -45.92 -33.39
C PRO A 544 9.08 -46.78 -32.10
N SER A 545 9.35 -46.23 -30.90
CA SER A 545 8.55 -46.40 -29.65
C SER A 545 9.30 -46.04 -28.36
N THR A 546 8.58 -45.27 -27.53
CA THR A 546 8.53 -45.23 -26.05
C THR A 546 9.58 -45.96 -25.22
N VAL A 547 10.19 -45.22 -24.27
CA VAL A 547 10.55 -45.75 -22.94
C VAL A 547 10.31 -44.66 -21.88
N SER A 548 9.45 -44.98 -20.90
CA SER A 548 9.34 -44.33 -19.59
C SER A 548 10.22 -45.05 -18.58
N TRP A 549 10.97 -44.32 -17.75
CA TRP A 549 11.44 -44.65 -16.38
C TRP A 549 11.84 -43.30 -15.73
N VAL A 550 11.23 -42.78 -14.64
CA VAL A 550 11.24 -43.18 -13.21
C VAL A 550 12.65 -43.16 -12.57
N TYR A 551 12.68 -42.64 -11.33
CA TYR A 551 13.79 -42.39 -10.37
C TYR A 551 14.44 -40.99 -10.53
N LEU A 552 14.52 -40.12 -9.51
CA LEU A 552 14.30 -40.20 -8.06
C LEU A 552 13.94 -38.81 -7.53
#